data_AF-X1A3J8-F1
#
_entry.id   AF-X1A3J8-F1
#
_cell.length_a   1.000
_cell.length_b   1.000
_cell.length_c   1.000
_cell.angle_alpha   90.00
_cell.angle_beta   90.00
_cell.angle_gamma   90.00
#
_symmetry.space_group_name_H-M   'P 1'
#
loop_
_entity.id
_entity.type
_entity.pdbx_description
1 polymer ?
#
loop_
_entity_poly.entity_id
_entity_poly.type
_entity_poly.pdbx_seq_one_letter_code
_entity_poly.pdbx_strand_id
1 'polypeptide(L)' 'PAMVFHPKDANSKAYIEITSACFGCGLCEFTCPVGAIEVIKDGK' A
#
# COMPACT_ATOMS: atom_id res chain seq x y z
N PRO A 1 4.04 6.31 9.61
CA PRO A 1 2.87 6.53 8.70
C PRO A 1 2.45 5.18 8.09
N ALA A 2 1.17 4.98 7.78
CA ALA A 2 0.68 3.69 7.27
C ALA A 2 1.17 3.36 5.86
N MET A 3 1.36 4.37 5.01
CA MET A 3 1.95 4.24 3.67
C MET A 3 3.26 5.02 3.58
N VAL A 4 4.29 4.40 3.03
CA VAL A 4 5.61 5.01 2.80
C VAL A 4 5.95 4.91 1.31
N PHE A 5 6.35 6.03 0.71
CA PHE A 5 6.74 6.08 -0.71
C PHE A 5 8.25 5.92 -0.84
N HIS A 6 8.65 4.95 -1.65
CA HIS A 6 10.04 4.72 -2.03
C HIS A 6 10.22 5.14 -3.49
N PRO A 7 10.97 6.23 -3.77
CA PRO A 7 11.22 6.68 -5.12
C PRO A 7 12.11 5.67 -5.87
N LYS A 8 12.09 5.75 -7.20
CA LYS A 8 12.99 4.96 -8.05
C LYS A 8 14.44 5.33 -7.76
N ASP A 9 15.28 4.33 -7.54
CA ASP A 9 16.73 4.47 -7.46
C ASP A 9 17.42 3.81 -8.66
N ALA A 10 18.76 3.78 -8.67
CA ALA A 10 19.54 3.21 -9.77
C ALA A 10 19.28 1.71 -10.00
N ASN A 11 18.83 0.99 -8.97
CA ASN A 11 18.67 -0.47 -8.99
C ASN A 11 17.22 -0.95 -8.76
N SER A 12 16.33 -0.11 -8.22
CA SER A 12 14.95 -0.51 -7.90
C SER A 12 13.91 0.41 -8.50
N LYS A 13 12.75 -0.17 -8.85
CA LYS A 13 11.56 0.58 -9.25
C LYS A 13 10.98 1.30 -8.05
N ALA A 14 10.29 2.42 -8.28
CA ALA A 14 9.51 3.06 -7.24
C ALA A 14 8.44 2.10 -6.73
N TYR A 15 8.25 2.06 -5.41
CA TYR A 15 7.25 1.22 -4.77
C TYR A 15 6.67 1.91 -3.54
N ILE A 16 5.52 1.42 -3.10
CA ILE A 16 4.87 1.87 -1.87
C ILE A 16 4.91 0.71 -0.89
N GLU A 17 5.32 0.99 0.34
CA GLU A 17 5.29 0.06 1.46
C GLU A 17 4.08 0.35 2.35
N ILE A 18 3.31 -0.68 2.67
CA ILE A 18 2.27 -0.63 3.70
C ILE A 18 2.89 -1.16 4.99
N THR A 19 2.94 -0.31 6.02
CA THR A 19 3.59 -0.66 7.29
C THR A 19 2.61 -1.35 8.26
N SER A 20 3.14 -1.85 9.38
CA SER A 20 2.34 -2.36 10.50
C SER A 20 1.40 -1.32 11.14
N ALA A 21 1.56 -0.03 10.82
CA ALA A 21 0.64 1.02 11.23
C ALA A 21 -0.64 1.08 10.37
N CYS A 22 -0.83 0.16 9.42
CA CYS A 22 -2.05 0.04 8.62
C CYS A 22 -3.25 -0.25 9.51
N PHE A 23 -4.33 0.52 9.33
CA PHE A 23 -5.59 0.37 10.06
C PHE A 23 -6.78 0.09 9.11
N GLY A 24 -6.49 -0.37 7.89
CA GLY A 24 -7.53 -0.83 6.95
C GLY A 24 -8.40 0.28 6.35
N CYS A 25 -7.85 1.47 6.09
CA CYS A 25 -8.62 2.59 5.53
C CYS A 25 -9.06 2.40 4.07
N GLY A 26 -8.47 1.46 3.32
CA GLY A 26 -8.81 1.20 1.92
C GLY A 26 -8.19 2.15 0.89
N LEU A 27 -7.46 3.20 1.30
CA LEU A 27 -6.91 4.18 0.33
C LEU A 27 -5.93 3.54 -0.66
N CYS A 28 -5.09 2.59 -0.20
CA CYS A 28 -4.12 1.90 -1.06
C CYS A 28 -4.79 1.01 -2.12
N GLU A 29 -5.90 0.33 -1.77
CA GLU A 29 -6.72 -0.45 -2.70
C GLU A 29 -7.38 0.48 -3.73
N PHE A 30 -8.04 1.54 -3.28
CA PHE A 30 -8.75 2.48 -4.16
C PHE A 30 -7.82 3.21 -5.14
N THR A 31 -6.63 3.60 -4.71
CA THR A 31 -5.68 4.34 -5.54
C THR A 31 -4.91 3.44 -6.51
N CYS A 32 -4.90 2.12 -6.30
CA CYS A 32 -4.11 1.21 -7.12
C CYS A 32 -4.77 1.04 -8.50
N PRO A 33 -4.17 1.56 -9.60
CA PRO A 33 -4.82 1.58 -10.91
C PRO A 33 -5.01 0.19 -11.52
N VAL A 34 -4.25 -0.79 -11.02
CA VAL A 34 -4.28 -2.19 -11.49
C VAL A 34 -4.96 -3.12 -10.50
N GLY A 35 -5.48 -2.62 -9.38
CA GLY A 35 -6.15 -3.44 -8.37
C GLY A 35 -5.24 -4.51 -7.75
N ALA A 36 -3.97 -4.19 -7.49
CA ALA A 36 -3.00 -5.15 -6.95
C ALA A 36 -3.10 -5.38 -5.43
N ILE A 37 -3.95 -4.63 -4.73
CA ILE A 37 -4.07 -4.63 -3.28
C ILE A 37 -5.53 -4.83 -2.92
N GLU A 38 -5.81 -5.73 -1.98
CA GLU A 38 -7.15 -5.94 -1.40
C GLU A 38 -7.08 -5.72 0.12
N VAL A 39 -7.99 -4.90 0.66
CA VAL A 39 -8.13 -4.69 2.11
C VAL A 39 -9.20 -5.62 2.65
N ILE A 40 -8.73 -6.71 3.27
CA ILE A 40 -9.61 -7.68 3.91
C ILE A 40 -9.93 -7.19 5.32
N LYS A 41 -11.23 -7.05 5.62
CA LYS A 41 -11.69 -6.90 7.01
C LYS A 41 -11.71 -8.29 7.61
N ASP A 42 -10.80 -8.58 8.53
CA ASP A 42 -10.91 -9.78 9.36
C ASP A 42 -12.21 -9.64 10.17
N GLY A 43 -13.23 -10.34 9.68
CA GLY A 43 -14.59 -10.25 10.17
C GLY A 43 -14.70 -10.90 11.53
N LYS A 44 -15.25 -10.15 12.49
CA LYS A 44 -16.03 -10.75 13.56
C LYS A 44 -17.49 -10.85 13.13
#